data_AF-A0A7X3L5L1-F1
#
_entry.id   AF-A0A7X3L5L1-F1
#
_cell.length_a   1.000
_cell.length_b   1.000
_cell.length_c   1.000
_cell.angle_alpha   90.00
_cell.angle_beta   90.00
_cell.angle_gamma   90.00
#
_symmetry.space_group_name_H-M   'P 1'
#
loop_
_entity.id
_entity.type
_entity.pdbx_description
1 polymer ?
#
loop_
_entity_poly.entity_id
_entity_poly.type
_entity_poly.pdbx_seq_one_letter_code
_entity_poly.pdbx_strand_id
1 'polypeptide(L)'
;MTPSSSRLFRTSALALAISLGTSSCATVDNFAANNSGTVNCIAGGLLGAATGAAIGALTKGDSGAIVGGAAVGAAAGCGLALVYKSRVERLQKLAQEENLKLQVETLQTAGSTPSAAPEEAGIVAQVEDQGMFAVGSAELSVDGQRQVRKLASAFAGQADTAILVVGHTDATGSAQTNQKLSERRARAVASILVEQGIAAERMYFQGAGASRPVADNSDPLQRGKNRRVEIVEVNDRATLVQRVNAEQNNPKYLAHGTATEAQATPVKPGKTPQPQPSATSKQPAPTSTAQVQPSSKPASPHTGKVVDFGGQPSASSNWTLGQAIVPKSGGFAVISSAYAADIPMSSCDNDKPRQSGEVFNLASGQTLETRQTTDYLPGYNNRVWAQTVNGHLVTISPVSILRDAATVDRQPFIQVVQDYAQGNRKSLVKADAIANTYEGEDRVLYRVFLKDPQAPLSCMDVVFSKGSAQATDGVLVYPKRNGEAYTASFVPVRT
;
A
#
# COMPACT_ATOMS: atom_id res chain seq x y z
N MET A 1 79.56 -20.78 8.59
CA MET A 1 79.03 -19.59 9.28
C MET A 1 77.67 -19.26 8.68
N THR A 2 76.63 -19.31 9.53
CA THR A 2 75.32 -18.59 9.47
C THR A 2 74.33 -18.82 8.30
N PRO A 3 73.01 -18.67 8.54
CA PRO A 3 72.01 -19.65 8.08
C PRO A 3 70.84 -19.11 7.19
N SER A 4 70.13 -20.07 6.59
CA SER A 4 68.69 -20.14 6.23
C SER A 4 67.79 -18.90 6.31
N SER A 5 67.15 -18.54 5.19
CA SER A 5 66.00 -17.62 5.11
C SER A 5 64.98 -18.02 4.02
N SER A 6 64.25 -19.13 4.22
CA SER A 6 63.23 -19.63 3.27
C SER A 6 61.78 -19.63 3.80
N ARG A 7 61.43 -18.83 4.82
CA ARG A 7 60.07 -18.84 5.42
C ARG A 7 59.39 -17.49 5.63
N LEU A 8 59.84 -16.41 4.98
CA LEU A 8 59.25 -15.06 5.18
C LEU A 8 58.39 -14.54 4.03
N PHE A 9 58.33 -15.21 2.87
CA PHE A 9 57.56 -14.72 1.72
C PHE A 9 56.18 -15.38 1.51
N ARG A 10 55.86 -16.46 2.24
CA ARG A 10 54.55 -17.14 2.11
C ARG A 10 53.47 -16.63 3.07
N THR A 11 53.84 -15.92 4.13
CA THR A 11 52.87 -15.36 5.10
C THR A 11 52.35 -13.97 4.70
N SER A 12 53.07 -13.24 3.84
CA SER A 12 52.68 -11.89 3.41
C SER A 12 51.62 -11.88 2.29
N ALA A 13 51.53 -12.95 1.48
CA ALA A 13 50.51 -13.06 0.43
C ALA A 13 49.11 -13.42 0.98
N LEU A 14 49.05 -14.10 2.13
CA LEU A 14 47.77 -14.45 2.78
C LEU A 14 47.20 -13.27 3.60
N ALA A 15 48.06 -12.40 4.13
CA ALA A 15 47.63 -11.22 4.87
C ALA A 15 47.04 -10.11 3.96
N LEU A 16 47.54 -9.97 2.72
CA LEU A 16 47.02 -8.98 1.77
C LEU A 16 45.66 -9.38 1.15
N ALA A 17 45.37 -10.70 1.09
CA ALA A 17 44.07 -11.20 0.63
C ALA A 17 42.95 -11.07 1.69
N ILE A 18 43.32 -11.03 2.98
CA ILE A 18 42.34 -10.87 4.09
C ILE A 18 42.01 -9.39 4.32
N SER A 19 42.95 -8.46 4.08
CA SER A 19 42.69 -7.01 4.25
C SER A 19 41.91 -6.35 3.11
N LEU A 20 41.78 -7.00 1.95
CA LEU A 20 40.95 -6.52 0.82
C LEU A 20 39.51 -7.06 0.84
N GLY A 21 39.21 -8.02 1.72
CA GLY A 21 37.89 -8.65 1.82
C GLY A 21 36.90 -7.95 2.75
N THR A 22 37.34 -7.06 3.64
CA THR A 22 36.46 -6.43 4.65
C THR A 22 36.07 -4.99 4.34
N SER A 23 36.71 -4.34 3.35
CA SER A 23 36.37 -2.98 2.90
C SER A 23 35.44 -2.94 1.69
N SER A 24 35.12 -4.10 1.11
CA SER A 24 34.36 -4.23 -0.13
C SER A 24 32.84 -4.25 0.08
N CYS A 25 32.32 -4.49 1.29
CA CYS A 25 30.87 -4.46 1.52
C CYS A 25 30.32 -3.03 1.59
N ALA A 26 31.04 -2.11 2.24
CA ALA A 26 30.56 -0.74 2.47
C ALA A 26 30.54 0.15 1.21
N THR A 27 31.33 -0.21 0.19
CA THR A 27 31.38 0.53 -1.08
C THR A 27 30.27 0.11 -2.04
N VAL A 28 29.77 -1.12 -1.96
CA VAL A 28 28.68 -1.63 -2.80
C VAL A 28 27.33 -1.09 -2.32
N ASP A 29 27.11 -1.05 -1.01
CA ASP A 29 25.89 -0.50 -0.42
C ASP A 29 25.75 1.01 -0.70
N ASN A 30 26.85 1.78 -0.60
CA ASN A 30 26.85 3.21 -0.92
C ASN A 30 26.72 3.51 -2.42
N PHE A 31 27.17 2.59 -3.29
CA PHE A 31 27.08 2.75 -4.73
C PHE A 31 25.69 2.40 -5.26
N ALA A 32 25.07 1.34 -4.72
CA ALA A 32 23.69 0.95 -5.04
C ALA A 32 22.66 1.96 -4.50
N ALA A 33 22.93 2.61 -3.36
CA ALA A 33 22.05 3.59 -2.76
C ALA A 33 22.04 4.98 -3.45
N ASN A 34 23.11 5.36 -4.16
CA ASN A 34 23.29 6.74 -4.65
C ASN A 34 23.21 6.95 -6.17
N ASN A 35 23.14 5.90 -7.00
CA ASN A 35 23.12 6.04 -8.46
C ASN A 35 21.94 5.29 -9.11
N SER A 36 20.91 6.03 -9.53
CA SER A 36 19.80 5.51 -10.33
C SER A 36 20.10 5.64 -11.84
N GLY A 37 19.91 4.54 -12.58
CA GLY A 37 19.85 4.54 -14.04
C GLY A 37 21.20 4.49 -14.76
N THR A 38 21.40 3.43 -15.54
CA THR A 38 22.50 3.22 -16.51
C THR A 38 23.88 2.87 -15.92
N VAL A 39 24.31 3.49 -14.82
CA VAL A 39 25.64 3.21 -14.22
C VAL A 39 25.71 1.80 -13.59
N ASN A 40 24.59 1.28 -13.06
CA ASN A 40 24.52 -0.09 -12.52
C ASN A 40 24.68 -1.20 -13.57
N CYS A 41 24.39 -0.94 -14.85
CA CYS A 41 24.66 -1.91 -15.93
C CYS A 41 26.16 -2.14 -16.14
N ILE A 42 26.99 -1.12 -15.90
CA ILE A 42 28.45 -1.21 -16.08
C ILE A 42 29.12 -1.66 -14.77
N ALA A 43 28.66 -1.15 -13.63
CA ALA A 43 29.25 -1.50 -12.33
C ALA A 43 28.89 -2.91 -11.85
N GLY A 44 27.67 -3.40 -12.13
CA GLY A 44 27.30 -4.80 -11.92
C GLY A 44 28.13 -5.75 -12.79
N GLY A 45 28.52 -5.30 -13.99
CA GLY A 45 29.42 -6.02 -14.88
C GLY A 45 30.89 -6.03 -14.43
N LEU A 46 31.34 -5.04 -13.65
CA LEU A 46 32.74 -4.95 -13.20
C LEU A 46 32.98 -5.61 -11.83
N LEU A 47 31.99 -5.68 -10.94
CA LEU A 47 32.12 -6.37 -9.65
C LEU A 47 31.69 -7.84 -9.69
N GLY A 48 30.82 -8.25 -10.62
CA GLY A 48 30.50 -9.67 -10.86
C GLY A 48 31.57 -10.44 -11.66
N ALA A 49 32.46 -9.72 -12.36
CA ALA A 49 33.48 -10.32 -13.22
C ALA A 49 34.74 -10.81 -12.47
N ALA A 50 34.86 -10.58 -11.16
CA ALA A 50 36.02 -11.07 -10.39
C ALA A 50 35.95 -12.58 -10.04
N THR A 51 34.80 -13.24 -10.21
CA THR A 51 34.67 -14.69 -9.94
C THR A 51 33.89 -15.51 -10.98
N GLY A 52 33.48 -14.93 -12.12
CA GLY A 52 32.73 -15.68 -13.14
C GLY A 52 32.85 -15.10 -14.55
N ALA A 53 33.77 -15.66 -15.33
CA ALA A 53 33.88 -15.64 -16.79
C ALA A 53 33.16 -14.51 -17.57
N ALA A 54 33.93 -13.50 -17.97
CA ALA A 54 33.62 -12.64 -19.10
C ALA A 54 33.84 -13.39 -20.42
N ILE A 55 32.85 -14.17 -20.89
CA ILE A 55 32.75 -14.60 -22.30
C ILE A 55 31.26 -14.63 -22.70
N GLY A 56 30.83 -13.68 -23.53
CA GLY A 56 29.54 -13.81 -24.26
C GLY A 56 28.89 -12.52 -24.79
N ALA A 57 29.02 -11.37 -24.12
CA ALA A 57 28.20 -10.19 -24.47
C ALA A 57 28.78 -9.26 -25.56
N LEU A 58 29.86 -9.62 -26.25
CA LEU A 58 30.46 -8.79 -27.32
C LEU A 58 30.84 -9.54 -28.60
N THR A 59 30.45 -10.80 -28.78
CA THR A 59 30.76 -11.53 -30.03
C THR A 59 29.63 -11.36 -31.05
N LYS A 60 29.75 -10.31 -31.87
CA LYS A 60 29.34 -10.38 -33.28
C LYS A 60 30.32 -11.33 -33.98
N GLY A 61 29.87 -12.52 -34.39
CA GLY A 61 30.65 -13.39 -35.27
C GLY A 61 30.29 -14.86 -35.16
N ASP A 62 29.98 -15.47 -36.31
CA ASP A 62 29.76 -16.91 -36.50
C ASP A 62 30.89 -17.74 -35.90
N SER A 63 30.58 -18.58 -34.91
CA SER A 63 31.11 -19.95 -34.73
C SER A 63 30.71 -20.48 -33.36
N GLY A 64 30.18 -21.71 -33.33
CA GLY A 64 29.65 -22.34 -32.14
C GLY A 64 30.71 -22.63 -31.06
N ALA A 65 30.36 -22.30 -29.82
CA ALA A 65 30.82 -22.98 -28.60
C ALA A 65 29.93 -22.55 -27.42
N ILE A 66 28.90 -23.34 -27.12
CA ILE A 66 28.13 -23.26 -25.88
C ILE A 66 28.63 -24.37 -24.97
N VAL A 67 29.34 -24.03 -23.88
CA VAL A 67 29.60 -24.94 -22.76
C VAL A 67 29.52 -24.17 -21.43
N GLY A 68 28.49 -24.50 -20.63
CA GLY A 68 28.61 -24.63 -19.17
C GLY A 68 28.44 -23.39 -18.28
N GLY A 69 27.19 -23.11 -17.88
CA GLY A 69 26.79 -22.72 -16.51
C GLY A 69 27.54 -21.59 -15.79
N ALA A 70 27.15 -20.33 -16.03
CA ALA A 70 27.22 -19.18 -15.09
C ALA A 70 26.73 -17.85 -15.71
N ALA A 71 26.50 -17.78 -17.02
CA ALA A 71 26.27 -16.51 -17.74
C ALA A 71 24.79 -16.09 -17.92
N VAL A 72 23.81 -16.85 -17.41
CA VAL A 72 22.38 -16.63 -17.73
C VAL A 72 21.75 -15.49 -16.90
N GLY A 73 22.27 -15.16 -15.72
CA GLY A 73 21.65 -14.14 -14.86
C GLY A 73 21.90 -12.69 -15.30
N ALA A 74 23.13 -12.35 -15.70
CA ALA A 74 23.52 -10.96 -15.94
C ALA A 74 23.06 -10.41 -17.31
N ALA A 75 22.96 -11.27 -18.33
CA ALA A 75 22.53 -10.85 -19.67
C ALA A 75 21.02 -10.61 -19.77
N ALA A 76 20.21 -11.38 -19.02
CA ALA A 76 18.75 -11.23 -19.01
C ALA A 76 18.30 -9.92 -18.33
N GLY A 77 18.88 -9.58 -17.18
CA GLY A 77 18.51 -8.37 -16.42
C GLY A 77 18.77 -7.07 -17.21
N CYS A 78 19.89 -6.96 -17.91
CA CYS A 78 20.20 -5.79 -18.74
C CYS A 78 19.26 -5.65 -19.94
N GLY A 79 18.85 -6.78 -20.55
CA GLY A 79 17.92 -6.78 -21.68
C GLY A 79 16.54 -6.27 -21.29
N LEU A 80 15.98 -6.78 -20.19
CA LEU A 80 14.67 -6.35 -19.68
C LEU A 80 14.67 -4.88 -19.26
N ALA A 81 15.74 -4.41 -18.60
CA ALA A 81 15.88 -3.01 -18.21
C ALA A 81 15.84 -2.04 -19.41
N LEU A 82 16.52 -2.37 -20.51
CA LEU A 82 16.49 -1.55 -21.74
C LEU A 82 15.10 -1.56 -22.39
N VAL A 83 14.43 -2.71 -22.39
CA VAL A 83 13.06 -2.83 -22.92
C VAL A 83 12.10 -1.95 -22.11
N TYR A 84 12.11 -2.03 -20.79
CA TYR A 84 11.23 -1.21 -19.96
C TYR A 84 11.54 0.28 -20.06
N LYS A 85 12.81 0.67 -20.11
CA LYS A 85 13.19 2.07 -20.32
C LYS A 85 12.57 2.65 -21.60
N SER A 86 12.69 1.93 -22.73
CA SER A 86 12.10 2.38 -24.00
C SER A 86 10.57 2.50 -23.94
N ARG A 87 9.90 1.64 -23.16
CA ARG A 87 8.45 1.68 -22.95
C ARG A 87 8.03 2.84 -22.06
N VAL A 88 8.76 3.10 -20.98
CA VAL A 88 8.54 4.26 -20.11
C VAL A 88 8.65 5.55 -20.90
N GLU A 89 9.69 5.69 -21.73
CA GLU A 89 9.87 6.86 -22.61
C GLU A 89 8.70 7.01 -23.60
N ARG A 90 8.24 5.91 -24.21
CA ARG A 90 7.08 5.92 -25.11
C ARG A 90 5.79 6.32 -24.40
N LEU A 91 5.54 5.79 -23.20
CA LEU A 91 4.39 6.13 -22.39
C LEU A 91 4.40 7.60 -21.96
N GLN A 92 5.56 8.12 -21.54
CA GLN A 92 5.71 9.54 -21.20
C GLN A 92 5.47 10.44 -22.41
N LYS A 93 5.96 10.06 -23.60
CA LYS A 93 5.69 10.78 -24.84
C LYS A 93 4.20 10.80 -25.18
N LEU A 94 3.53 9.65 -25.09
CA LEU A 94 2.08 9.55 -25.31
C LEU A 94 1.30 10.40 -24.29
N ALA A 95 1.78 10.47 -23.03
CA ALA A 95 1.16 11.28 -22.02
C ALA A 95 1.18 12.77 -22.37
N GLN A 96 2.28 13.25 -22.94
CA GLN A 96 2.41 14.63 -23.43
C GLN A 96 1.52 14.89 -24.65
N GLU A 97 1.50 13.96 -25.61
CA GLU A 97 0.70 14.09 -26.85
C GLU A 97 -0.81 14.10 -26.57
N GLU A 98 -1.28 13.26 -25.65
CA GLU A 98 -2.70 13.14 -25.30
C GLU A 98 -3.12 14.00 -24.11
N ASN A 99 -2.21 14.82 -23.56
CA ASN A 99 -2.42 15.60 -22.35
C ASN A 99 -2.97 14.73 -21.19
N LEU A 100 -2.44 13.51 -21.06
CA LEU A 100 -2.80 12.58 -20.01
C LEU A 100 -1.97 12.84 -18.76
N LYS A 101 -2.63 12.90 -17.60
CA LYS A 101 -1.95 12.74 -16.33
C LYS A 101 -1.59 11.27 -16.11
N LEU A 102 -0.43 10.90 -16.63
CA LEU A 102 0.15 9.57 -16.53
C LEU A 102 1.38 9.58 -15.61
N GLN A 103 1.42 8.66 -14.66
CA GLN A 103 2.61 8.35 -13.87
C GLN A 103 3.08 6.96 -14.26
N VAL A 104 4.37 6.81 -14.58
CA VAL A 104 4.95 5.53 -14.99
C VAL A 104 6.14 5.21 -14.12
N GLU A 105 6.15 4.01 -13.58
CA GLU A 105 7.19 3.52 -12.67
C GLU A 105 7.61 2.12 -13.10
N THR A 106 8.90 1.81 -12.96
CA THR A 106 9.39 0.44 -13.13
C THR A 106 9.17 -0.37 -11.86
N LEU A 107 8.91 -1.66 -12.02
CA LEU A 107 8.75 -2.60 -10.94
C LEU A 107 10.02 -3.40 -10.79
N GLN A 108 10.49 -3.55 -9.56
CA GLN A 108 11.64 -4.40 -9.24
C GLN A 108 11.23 -5.45 -8.21
N THR A 109 11.68 -6.67 -8.42
CA THR A 109 11.59 -7.74 -7.43
C THR A 109 12.86 -7.76 -6.58
N ALA A 110 12.70 -8.12 -5.29
CA ALA A 110 13.85 -8.35 -4.43
C ALA A 110 14.69 -9.50 -5.01
N GLY A 111 16.02 -9.36 -4.96
CA GLY A 111 16.92 -10.42 -5.40
C GLY A 111 16.61 -11.73 -4.68
N SER A 112 16.85 -12.86 -5.35
CA SER A 112 16.60 -14.21 -4.82
C SER A 112 17.37 -14.53 -3.53
N THR A 113 18.35 -13.70 -3.17
CA THR A 113 19.08 -13.72 -1.90
C THR A 113 19.27 -12.29 -1.38
N PRO A 114 19.53 -12.09 -0.07
CA PRO A 114 19.77 -10.75 0.51
C PRO A 114 20.91 -9.97 -0.13
N SER A 115 21.83 -10.64 -0.84
CA SER A 115 22.97 -10.04 -1.55
C SER A 115 22.77 -9.97 -3.06
N ALA A 116 21.67 -10.52 -3.60
CA ALA A 116 21.38 -10.45 -5.03
C ALA A 116 20.78 -9.09 -5.38
N ALA A 117 21.23 -8.52 -6.50
CA ALA A 117 20.69 -7.27 -7.02
C ALA A 117 19.19 -7.44 -7.34
N PRO A 118 18.36 -6.39 -7.14
CA PRO A 118 16.98 -6.37 -7.59
C PRO A 118 16.87 -6.64 -9.09
N GLU A 119 15.86 -7.41 -9.49
CA GLU A 119 15.58 -7.71 -10.91
C GLU A 119 14.38 -6.91 -11.39
N GLU A 120 14.49 -6.33 -12.60
CA GLU A 120 13.39 -5.65 -13.27
C GLU A 120 12.24 -6.64 -13.55
N ALA A 121 11.09 -6.36 -12.96
CA ALA A 121 9.95 -7.25 -12.88
C ALA A 121 8.74 -6.77 -13.69
N GLY A 122 8.76 -5.53 -14.17
CA GLY A 122 7.61 -4.95 -14.86
C GLY A 122 7.59 -3.42 -14.94
N ILE A 123 6.43 -2.90 -15.34
CA ILE A 123 6.10 -1.48 -15.30
C ILE A 123 4.68 -1.28 -14.77
N VAL A 124 4.44 -0.16 -14.11
CA VAL A 124 3.10 0.33 -13.75
C VAL A 124 2.86 1.66 -14.41
N ALA A 125 1.77 1.76 -15.16
CA ALA A 125 1.28 2.99 -15.75
C ALA A 125 -0.03 3.40 -15.06
N GLN A 126 -0.01 4.47 -14.28
CA GLN A 126 -1.18 5.00 -13.58
C GLN A 126 -1.75 6.19 -14.35
N VAL A 127 -3.00 6.05 -14.80
CA VAL A 127 -3.71 7.09 -15.58
C VAL A 127 -4.82 7.68 -14.72
N GLU A 128 -4.78 8.98 -14.44
CA GLU A 128 -5.90 9.66 -13.77
C GLU A 128 -7.14 9.73 -14.68
N ASP A 129 -8.33 9.53 -14.10
CA ASP A 129 -9.62 9.66 -14.80
C ASP A 129 -9.96 11.15 -14.99
N GLN A 130 -9.51 11.73 -16.11
CA GLN A 130 -9.79 13.11 -16.52
C GLN A 130 -10.97 13.20 -17.50
N GLY A 131 -12.05 12.48 -17.23
CA GLY A 131 -13.19 12.36 -18.15
C GLY A 131 -13.07 11.17 -19.10
N MET A 132 -12.23 10.19 -18.76
CA MET A 132 -12.18 8.92 -19.46
C MET A 132 -13.51 8.18 -19.31
N PHE A 133 -14.12 8.27 -18.13
CA PHE A 133 -15.42 7.67 -17.84
C PHE A 133 -16.47 8.73 -17.53
N ALA A 134 -17.73 8.45 -17.90
CA ALA A 134 -18.85 9.23 -17.39
C ALA A 134 -19.01 9.03 -15.87
N VAL A 135 -19.58 10.05 -15.20
CA VAL A 135 -19.77 10.05 -13.74
C VAL A 135 -20.60 8.83 -13.32
N GLY A 136 -20.09 8.05 -12.36
CA GLY A 136 -20.75 6.83 -11.87
C GLY A 136 -20.85 5.69 -12.90
N SER A 137 -20.27 5.85 -14.09
CA SER A 137 -20.31 4.87 -15.17
C SER A 137 -18.98 4.14 -15.35
N ALA A 138 -19.06 2.96 -15.97
CA ALA A 138 -17.91 2.22 -16.49
C ALA A 138 -17.76 2.36 -18.02
N GLU A 139 -18.63 3.13 -18.65
CA GLU A 139 -18.57 3.44 -20.07
C GLU A 139 -17.49 4.49 -20.34
N LEU A 140 -16.59 4.18 -21.26
CA LEU A 140 -15.54 5.08 -21.70
C LEU A 140 -16.10 6.09 -22.70
N SER A 141 -15.75 7.37 -22.49
CA SER A 141 -16.00 8.44 -23.46
C SER A 141 -15.25 8.17 -24.78
N VAL A 142 -15.62 8.86 -25.86
CA VAL A 142 -14.92 8.76 -27.15
C VAL A 142 -13.43 9.05 -26.99
N ASP A 143 -13.09 10.09 -26.22
CA ASP A 143 -11.69 10.43 -25.94
C ASP A 143 -11.04 9.42 -25.00
N GLY A 144 -11.74 8.90 -24.00
CA GLY A 144 -11.26 7.81 -23.15
C GLY A 144 -10.90 6.56 -23.96
N GLN A 145 -11.75 6.16 -24.92
CA GLN A 145 -11.46 5.04 -25.82
C GLN A 145 -10.21 5.32 -26.67
N ARG A 146 -10.08 6.52 -27.23
CA ARG A 146 -8.91 6.94 -28.01
C ARG A 146 -7.63 6.86 -27.17
N GLN A 147 -7.65 7.39 -25.96
CA GLN A 147 -6.52 7.40 -25.03
C GLN A 147 -6.10 5.97 -24.65
N VAL A 148 -7.07 5.11 -24.29
CA VAL A 148 -6.78 3.70 -23.96
C VAL A 148 -6.20 2.95 -25.15
N ARG A 149 -6.73 3.14 -26.37
CA ARG A 149 -6.17 2.52 -27.59
C ARG A 149 -4.73 2.96 -27.84
N LYS A 150 -4.39 4.24 -27.62
CA LYS A 150 -3.02 4.74 -27.75
C LYS A 150 -2.09 4.15 -26.70
N LEU A 151 -2.53 4.07 -25.45
CA LEU A 151 -1.77 3.43 -24.36
C LEU A 151 -1.51 1.94 -24.66
N ALA A 152 -2.50 1.21 -25.19
CA ALA A 152 -2.34 -0.20 -25.55
C ALA A 152 -1.18 -0.44 -26.53
N SER A 153 -0.88 0.52 -27.41
CA SER A 153 0.25 0.42 -28.35
C SER A 153 1.63 0.34 -27.66
N ALA A 154 1.74 0.82 -26.42
CA ALA A 154 2.97 0.74 -25.63
C ALA A 154 3.17 -0.64 -24.97
N PHE A 155 2.10 -1.41 -24.82
CA PHE A 155 2.11 -2.76 -24.22
C PHE A 155 2.17 -3.89 -25.25
N ALA A 156 1.98 -3.57 -26.54
CA ALA A 156 2.09 -4.54 -27.63
C ALA A 156 3.53 -5.08 -27.79
N GLY A 157 3.67 -6.29 -28.36
CA GLY A 157 4.94 -6.81 -28.89
C GLY A 157 5.81 -7.69 -27.97
N GLN A 158 5.44 -7.92 -26.72
CA GLN A 158 6.03 -9.00 -25.90
C GLN A 158 4.98 -10.10 -25.76
N ALA A 159 5.31 -11.37 -26.02
CA ALA A 159 4.35 -12.47 -25.97
C ALA A 159 4.20 -13.09 -24.57
N ASP A 160 5.20 -12.95 -23.70
CA ASP A 160 5.28 -13.74 -22.47
C ASP A 160 4.93 -12.98 -21.17
N THR A 161 4.54 -11.70 -21.24
CA THR A 161 4.21 -10.90 -20.05
C THR A 161 2.77 -11.11 -19.58
N ALA A 162 2.48 -10.87 -18.30
CA ALA A 162 1.11 -10.77 -17.78
C ALA A 162 0.75 -9.30 -17.56
N ILE A 163 -0.48 -8.91 -17.90
CA ILE A 163 -0.96 -7.52 -17.78
C ILE A 163 -2.19 -7.50 -16.88
N LEU A 164 -2.14 -6.73 -15.80
CA LEU A 164 -3.25 -6.48 -14.89
C LEU A 164 -3.72 -5.04 -15.02
N VAL A 165 -5.02 -4.87 -15.27
CA VAL A 165 -5.68 -3.58 -15.19
C VAL A 165 -6.38 -3.44 -13.82
N VAL A 166 -6.02 -2.44 -13.04
CA VAL A 166 -6.65 -2.17 -11.73
C VAL A 166 -7.44 -0.88 -11.81
N GLY A 167 -8.74 -0.95 -11.51
CA GLY A 167 -9.59 0.23 -11.39
C GLY A 167 -9.60 0.76 -9.97
N HIS A 168 -9.65 2.09 -9.82
CA HIS A 168 -9.76 2.77 -8.54
C HIS A 168 -10.88 3.82 -8.55
N THR A 169 -11.44 4.08 -7.38
CA THR A 169 -12.38 5.17 -7.15
C THR A 169 -11.88 6.09 -6.04
N ASP A 170 -12.46 7.28 -5.94
CA ASP A 170 -12.41 8.02 -4.68
C ASP A 170 -13.28 7.32 -3.62
N ALA A 171 -13.22 7.81 -2.37
CA ALA A 171 -13.93 7.21 -1.24
C ALA A 171 -15.41 7.64 -1.10
N THR A 172 -16.00 8.28 -2.12
CA THR A 172 -17.41 8.65 -2.13
C THR A 172 -18.28 7.39 -2.28
N GLY A 173 -19.31 7.23 -1.46
CA GLY A 173 -20.19 6.06 -1.49
C GLY A 173 -19.71 4.89 -0.61
N SER A 174 -20.33 3.72 -0.80
CA SER A 174 -19.99 2.51 -0.03
C SER A 174 -18.82 1.74 -0.67
N ALA A 175 -18.05 1.04 0.16
CA ALA A 175 -16.92 0.22 -0.31
C ALA A 175 -17.33 -0.80 -1.38
N GLN A 176 -18.50 -1.42 -1.21
CA GLN A 176 -19.04 -2.40 -2.15
C GLN A 176 -19.40 -1.79 -3.51
N THR A 177 -20.05 -0.62 -3.52
CA THR A 177 -20.38 0.08 -4.78
C THR A 177 -19.12 0.50 -5.52
N ASN A 178 -18.12 0.99 -4.79
CA ASN A 178 -16.83 1.43 -5.33
C ASN A 178 -16.01 0.26 -5.90
N GLN A 179 -15.99 -0.88 -5.21
CA GLN A 179 -15.36 -2.10 -5.70
C GLN A 179 -16.00 -2.55 -7.03
N LYS A 180 -17.34 -2.63 -7.09
CA LYS A 180 -18.04 -3.03 -8.32
C LYS A 180 -17.84 -2.06 -9.48
N LEU A 181 -17.86 -0.75 -9.21
CA LEU A 181 -17.66 0.28 -10.24
C LEU A 181 -16.24 0.21 -10.83
N SER A 182 -15.24 0.17 -9.95
CA SER A 182 -13.84 0.07 -10.37
C SER A 182 -13.54 -1.20 -11.15
N GLU A 183 -14.13 -2.34 -10.78
CA GLU A 183 -13.96 -3.60 -11.52
C GLU A 183 -14.51 -3.51 -12.95
N ARG A 184 -15.71 -2.94 -13.12
CA ARG A 184 -16.29 -2.73 -14.46
C ARG A 184 -15.43 -1.80 -15.31
N ARG A 185 -14.87 -0.73 -14.72
CA ARG A 185 -13.95 0.19 -15.40
C ARG A 185 -12.67 -0.51 -15.83
N ALA A 186 -12.08 -1.30 -14.94
CA ALA A 186 -10.89 -2.09 -15.23
C ALA A 186 -11.13 -3.09 -16.38
N ARG A 187 -12.27 -3.79 -16.34
CA ARG A 187 -12.69 -4.72 -17.40
C ARG A 187 -12.86 -4.01 -18.75
N ALA A 188 -13.49 -2.85 -18.78
CA ALA A 188 -13.68 -2.07 -20.01
C ALA A 188 -12.35 -1.67 -20.65
N VAL A 189 -11.39 -1.20 -19.84
CA VAL A 189 -10.03 -0.88 -20.31
C VAL A 189 -9.32 -2.13 -20.81
N ALA A 190 -9.38 -3.24 -20.05
CA ALA A 190 -8.76 -4.50 -20.45
C ALA A 190 -9.32 -5.03 -21.79
N SER A 191 -10.63 -4.91 -22.03
CA SER A 191 -11.25 -5.29 -23.32
C SER A 191 -10.69 -4.49 -24.49
N ILE A 192 -10.50 -3.17 -24.34
CA ILE A 192 -9.91 -2.34 -25.40
C ILE A 192 -8.45 -2.74 -25.66
N LEU A 193 -7.68 -3.07 -24.61
CA LEU A 193 -6.31 -3.56 -24.77
C LEU A 193 -6.28 -4.84 -25.63
N VAL A 194 -7.24 -5.75 -25.45
CA VAL A 194 -7.39 -6.94 -26.32
C VAL A 194 -7.76 -6.58 -27.75
N GLU A 195 -8.68 -5.63 -27.96
CA GLU A 195 -9.01 -5.13 -29.30
C GLU A 195 -7.81 -4.53 -30.03
N GLN A 196 -6.78 -4.08 -29.31
CA GLN A 196 -5.52 -3.59 -29.88
C GLN A 196 -4.46 -4.69 -30.09
N GLY A 197 -4.84 -5.96 -29.96
CA GLY A 197 -3.99 -7.11 -30.30
C GLY A 197 -3.24 -7.74 -29.13
N ILE A 198 -3.53 -7.35 -27.88
CA ILE A 198 -2.98 -8.03 -26.70
C ILE A 198 -3.80 -9.31 -26.44
N ALA A 199 -3.12 -10.45 -26.29
CA ALA A 199 -3.81 -11.72 -26.09
C ALA A 199 -4.62 -11.73 -24.77
N ALA A 200 -5.88 -12.14 -24.84
CA ALA A 200 -6.80 -12.09 -23.69
C ALA A 200 -6.37 -13.00 -22.53
N GLU A 201 -5.62 -14.06 -22.83
CA GLU A 201 -5.05 -15.01 -21.86
C GLU A 201 -4.02 -14.35 -20.93
N ARG A 202 -3.39 -13.27 -21.39
CA ARG A 202 -2.41 -12.48 -20.63
C ARG A 202 -3.04 -11.31 -19.87
N MET A 203 -4.31 -11.03 -20.15
CA MET A 203 -5.03 -9.90 -19.58
C MET A 203 -5.77 -10.30 -18.31
N TYR A 204 -5.57 -9.52 -17.27
CA TYR A 204 -6.23 -9.63 -15.98
C TYR A 204 -6.86 -8.29 -15.60
N PHE A 205 -7.89 -8.32 -14.76
CA PHE A 205 -8.50 -7.10 -14.23
C PHE A 205 -8.90 -7.25 -12.76
N GLN A 206 -8.89 -6.13 -12.04
CA GLN A 206 -9.29 -6.04 -10.63
C GLN A 206 -9.99 -4.71 -10.35
N GLY A 207 -11.04 -4.72 -9.54
CA GLY A 207 -11.60 -3.51 -8.93
C GLY A 207 -11.07 -3.31 -7.52
N ALA A 208 -10.20 -2.32 -7.30
CA ALA A 208 -9.67 -2.00 -5.97
C ALA A 208 -10.57 -1.02 -5.18
N GLY A 209 -11.62 -0.48 -5.79
CA GLY A 209 -12.48 0.54 -5.19
C GLY A 209 -11.67 1.69 -4.61
N ALA A 210 -12.01 2.11 -3.39
CA ALA A 210 -11.29 3.13 -2.64
C ALA A 210 -10.19 2.56 -1.72
N SER A 211 -9.88 1.26 -1.80
CA SER A 211 -8.99 0.59 -0.82
C SER A 211 -7.52 1.01 -0.91
N ARG A 212 -7.12 1.52 -2.08
CA ARG A 212 -5.74 1.90 -2.44
C ARG A 212 -5.63 3.40 -2.79
N PRO A 213 -5.87 4.33 -1.84
CA PRO A 213 -5.78 5.75 -2.09
C PRO A 213 -4.32 6.19 -2.28
N VAL A 214 -4.12 7.16 -3.19
CA VAL A 214 -2.82 7.80 -3.50
C VAL A 214 -2.84 9.29 -3.18
N ALA A 215 -4.00 9.79 -2.75
CA ALA A 215 -4.21 11.16 -2.35
C ALA A 215 -5.29 11.20 -1.26
N ASP A 216 -5.33 12.31 -0.53
CA ASP A 216 -6.32 12.54 0.52
C ASP A 216 -7.75 12.56 -0.04
N ASN A 217 -8.65 11.80 0.59
CA ASN A 217 -10.07 11.76 0.24
C ASN A 217 -10.90 12.85 0.92
N SER A 218 -10.37 13.49 1.95
CA SER A 218 -11.02 14.62 2.62
C SER A 218 -10.98 15.89 1.76
N ASP A 219 -9.88 16.12 1.04
CA ASP A 219 -9.69 17.29 0.17
C ASP A 219 -10.33 17.06 -1.22
N PRO A 220 -11.38 17.83 -1.60
CA PRO A 220 -12.00 17.75 -2.93
C PRO A 220 -11.05 17.98 -4.10
N LEU A 221 -9.99 18.78 -3.91
CA LEU A 221 -9.00 19.08 -4.94
C LEU A 221 -8.05 17.90 -5.17
N GLN A 222 -7.81 17.07 -4.14
CA GLN A 222 -6.87 15.95 -4.20
C GLN A 222 -7.56 14.62 -4.49
N ARG A 223 -8.77 14.39 -3.96
CA ARG A 223 -9.48 13.10 -4.09
C ARG A 223 -9.69 12.65 -5.53
N GLY A 224 -9.69 13.59 -6.48
CA GLY A 224 -9.77 13.30 -7.91
C GLY A 224 -8.67 12.36 -8.41
N LYS A 225 -7.47 12.43 -7.83
CA LYS A 225 -6.33 11.56 -8.14
C LYS A 225 -6.58 10.08 -7.79
N ASN A 226 -7.51 9.81 -6.86
CA ASN A 226 -7.89 8.44 -6.49
C ASN A 226 -8.76 7.77 -7.56
N ARG A 227 -9.42 8.55 -8.44
CA ARG A 227 -10.08 8.01 -9.62
C ARG A 227 -9.03 7.80 -10.71
N ARG A 228 -8.52 6.59 -10.81
CA ARG A 228 -7.44 6.22 -11.74
C ARG A 228 -7.58 4.78 -12.21
N VAL A 229 -6.88 4.47 -13.28
CA VAL A 229 -6.66 3.10 -13.76
C VAL A 229 -5.17 2.82 -13.78
N GLU A 230 -4.76 1.72 -13.18
CA GLU A 230 -3.38 1.23 -13.24
C GLU A 230 -3.30 0.12 -14.29
N ILE A 231 -2.35 0.21 -15.21
CA ILE A 231 -1.98 -0.87 -16.13
C ILE A 231 -0.62 -1.38 -15.68
N VAL A 232 -0.62 -2.60 -15.16
CA VAL A 232 0.56 -3.27 -14.59
C VAL A 232 1.00 -4.35 -15.57
N GLU A 233 2.16 -4.21 -16.17
CA GLU A 233 2.78 -5.27 -16.97
C GLU A 233 3.91 -5.90 -16.16
N VAL A 234 3.94 -7.23 -16.08
CA VAL A 234 4.98 -7.98 -15.37
C VAL A 234 5.50 -9.13 -16.22
N ASN A 235 6.72 -9.59 -15.92
CA ASN A 235 7.41 -10.64 -16.69
C ASN A 235 6.60 -11.91 -16.88
N ASP A 236 5.82 -12.33 -15.88
CA ASP A 236 5.09 -13.60 -15.89
C ASP A 236 3.93 -13.61 -14.87
N ARG A 237 3.14 -14.69 -14.88
CA ARG A 237 1.99 -14.88 -13.97
C ARG A 237 2.39 -15.03 -12.50
N ALA A 238 3.54 -15.62 -12.17
CA ALA A 238 3.98 -15.78 -10.79
C ALA A 238 4.38 -14.42 -10.18
N THR A 239 5.08 -13.61 -10.96
CA THR A 239 5.41 -12.21 -10.68
C THR A 239 4.12 -11.38 -10.48
N LEU A 240 3.06 -11.65 -11.27
CA LEU A 240 1.75 -11.03 -11.06
C LEU A 240 1.13 -11.41 -9.72
N VAL A 241 1.15 -12.68 -9.33
CA VAL A 241 0.63 -13.15 -8.03
C VAL A 241 1.35 -12.45 -6.87
N GLN A 242 2.68 -12.39 -6.93
CA GLN A 242 3.48 -11.70 -5.93
C GLN A 242 3.11 -10.21 -5.83
N ARG A 243 2.91 -9.54 -6.98
CA ARG A 243 2.48 -8.13 -7.03
C ARG A 243 1.11 -7.93 -6.38
N VAL A 244 0.13 -8.77 -6.72
CA VAL A 244 -1.22 -8.68 -6.15
C VAL A 244 -1.20 -8.86 -4.63
N ASN A 245 -0.43 -9.84 -4.14
CA ASN A 245 -0.24 -10.08 -2.72
C ASN A 245 0.43 -8.90 -2.00
N ALA A 246 1.46 -8.30 -2.62
CA ALA A 246 2.16 -7.14 -2.07
C ALA A 246 1.28 -5.88 -1.96
N GLU A 247 0.23 -5.76 -2.77
CA GLU A 247 -0.66 -4.60 -2.81
C GLU A 247 -1.99 -4.80 -2.07
N GLN A 248 -2.35 -6.00 -1.64
CA GLN A 248 -3.66 -6.28 -1.03
C GLN A 248 -3.83 -5.61 0.34
N ASN A 249 -2.87 -5.83 1.25
CA ASN A 249 -2.91 -5.36 2.64
C ASN A 249 -1.68 -4.49 2.96
N ASN A 250 -1.27 -3.65 2.00
CA ASN A 250 -0.08 -2.82 2.12
C ASN A 250 -0.33 -1.61 3.06
N PRO A 251 0.47 -1.43 4.13
CA PRO A 251 0.34 -0.29 5.04
C PRO A 251 0.49 1.08 4.37
N LYS A 252 1.15 1.19 3.20
CA LYS A 252 1.29 2.47 2.47
C LYS A 252 -0.05 3.16 2.21
N TYR A 253 -1.12 2.38 2.08
CA TYR A 253 -2.45 2.89 1.82
C TYR A 253 -3.14 3.50 3.04
N LEU A 254 -2.56 3.37 4.23
CA LEU A 254 -3.00 4.07 5.44
C LEU A 254 -2.52 5.52 5.49
N ALA A 255 -1.58 5.91 4.62
CA ALA A 255 -1.13 7.30 4.44
C ALA A 255 -2.28 8.27 4.15
N HIS A 256 -3.31 7.75 3.50
CA HIS A 256 -4.50 8.48 3.12
C HIS A 256 -5.73 7.73 3.65
N GLY A 257 -6.44 8.34 4.59
CA GLY A 257 -7.72 7.85 5.03
C GLY A 257 -8.73 7.80 3.88
N THR A 258 -9.73 6.92 4.02
CA THR A 258 -10.88 6.87 3.09
C THR A 258 -12.12 7.55 3.67
N ALA A 259 -11.99 8.23 4.82
CA ALA A 259 -13.02 9.14 5.28
C ALA A 259 -13.17 10.30 4.30
N THR A 260 -14.40 10.53 3.84
CA THR A 260 -14.77 11.76 3.13
C THR A 260 -15.33 12.66 4.22
N GLU A 261 -14.62 13.71 4.61
CA GLU A 261 -15.16 14.64 5.60
C GLU A 261 -16.52 15.19 5.15
N ALA A 262 -17.43 15.30 6.12
CA ALA A 262 -18.37 16.41 6.12
C ALA A 262 -17.59 17.67 6.55
N GLN A 263 -16.97 18.34 5.58
CA GLN A 263 -16.39 19.70 5.66
C GLN A 263 -15.41 19.98 6.82
N ALA A 264 -14.10 19.84 6.60
CA ALA A 264 -13.11 20.60 7.37
C ALA A 264 -13.35 22.10 7.26
N THR A 265 -13.31 22.77 8.41
CA THR A 265 -13.00 24.19 8.49
C THR A 265 -11.54 24.42 8.07
N PRO A 266 -11.25 25.45 7.25
CA PRO A 266 -9.89 25.73 6.85
C PRO A 266 -9.07 26.24 8.04
N VAL A 267 -7.96 25.54 8.32
CA VAL A 267 -6.88 26.06 9.15
C VAL A 267 -6.32 27.29 8.44
N LYS A 268 -6.53 28.48 9.02
CA LYS A 268 -5.89 29.71 8.56
C LYS A 268 -4.37 29.55 8.69
N PRO A 269 -3.57 29.84 7.65
CA PRO A 269 -2.12 29.88 7.76
C PRO A 269 -1.70 30.91 8.81
N GLY A 270 -0.90 30.48 9.80
CA GLY A 270 -0.26 31.37 10.75
C GLY A 270 0.59 32.41 10.02
N LYS A 271 0.37 33.69 10.34
CA LYS A 271 1.15 34.81 9.80
C LYS A 271 2.60 34.74 10.26
N THR A 272 3.52 34.80 9.30
CA THR A 272 4.92 35.17 9.51
C THR A 272 5.01 36.58 10.10
N PRO A 273 5.92 36.88 11.05
CA PRO A 273 6.04 38.22 11.61
C PRO A 273 6.88 39.13 10.70
N GLN A 274 6.33 40.31 10.36
CA GLN A 274 7.11 41.44 9.86
C GLN A 274 6.72 42.73 10.60
N PRO A 275 7.63 43.71 10.70
CA PRO A 275 7.74 44.62 11.85
C PRO A 275 6.85 45.86 11.74
N GLN A 276 6.44 46.38 12.90
CA GLN A 276 5.79 47.69 13.07
C GLN A 276 6.63 48.84 12.51
N PRO A 277 5.97 49.90 12.04
CA PRO A 277 5.95 51.13 12.85
C PRO A 277 4.57 51.77 13.05
N SER A 278 4.53 52.59 14.09
CA SER A 278 3.44 53.28 14.78
C SER A 278 2.68 54.33 13.95
N ALA A 279 1.38 54.54 14.22
CA ALA A 279 0.78 55.83 14.65
C ALA A 279 -0.78 55.89 14.52
N THR A 280 -1.43 56.06 15.68
CA THR A 280 -2.57 56.95 16.01
C THR A 280 -3.86 57.02 15.17
N SER A 281 -4.96 56.56 15.80
CA SER A 281 -6.09 57.40 16.30
C SER A 281 -7.53 57.00 15.90
N LYS A 282 -8.38 56.97 16.95
CA LYS A 282 -9.83 57.24 17.03
C LYS A 282 -10.87 56.21 16.52
N GLN A 283 -11.51 55.56 17.51
CA GLN A 283 -12.93 55.15 17.51
C GLN A 283 -13.84 56.39 17.73
N PRO A 284 -15.17 56.36 17.47
CA PRO A 284 -16.14 55.37 18.01
C PRO A 284 -17.12 54.75 16.99
N ALA A 285 -17.70 53.62 17.42
CA ALA A 285 -18.87 52.92 16.86
C ALA A 285 -20.18 53.71 17.22
N PRO A 286 -21.43 53.28 16.87
CA PRO A 286 -21.83 51.97 16.34
C PRO A 286 -22.93 51.98 15.26
N THR A 287 -23.04 50.90 14.47
CA THR A 287 -24.36 50.39 14.08
C THR A 287 -24.29 48.89 13.77
N SER A 288 -25.16 48.17 14.47
CA SER A 288 -25.44 46.74 14.36
C SER A 288 -25.89 46.35 12.96
N THR A 289 -25.31 45.30 12.39
CA THR A 289 -26.00 44.43 11.42
C THR A 289 -25.40 43.01 11.42
N ALA A 290 -26.27 42.06 11.76
CA ALA A 290 -26.32 40.67 11.31
C ALA A 290 -25.03 39.81 11.34
N GLN A 291 -24.84 39.09 12.45
CA GLN A 291 -24.14 37.82 12.45
C GLN A 291 -25.00 36.76 11.74
N VAL A 292 -24.59 36.31 10.56
CA VAL A 292 -25.01 35.02 10.01
C VAL A 292 -24.04 33.98 10.57
N GLN A 293 -24.48 33.26 11.59
CA GLN A 293 -23.84 32.01 12.04
C GLN A 293 -23.94 30.98 10.91
N PRO A 294 -22.85 30.30 10.51
CA PRO A 294 -22.96 29.05 9.78
C PRO A 294 -23.44 27.97 10.75
N SER A 295 -24.61 27.42 10.45
CA SER A 295 -25.19 26.26 11.12
C SER A 295 -24.29 25.04 10.88
N SER A 296 -23.53 24.64 11.90
CA SER A 296 -23.09 23.24 12.01
C SER A 296 -24.35 22.39 12.06
N LYS A 297 -24.55 21.54 11.05
CA LYS A 297 -25.55 20.48 11.15
C LYS A 297 -24.97 19.45 12.12
N PRO A 298 -25.54 19.24 13.32
CA PRO A 298 -25.05 18.21 14.21
C PRO A 298 -25.17 16.87 13.49
N ALA A 299 -24.14 16.03 13.58
CA ALA A 299 -24.28 14.62 13.27
C ALA A 299 -25.52 14.10 14.02
N SER A 300 -26.37 13.30 13.37
CA SER A 300 -27.57 12.77 14.01
C SER A 300 -27.20 12.16 15.37
N PRO A 301 -27.88 12.56 16.46
CA PRO A 301 -27.50 12.13 17.79
C PRO A 301 -27.57 10.61 17.88
N HIS A 302 -26.51 10.00 18.42
CA HIS A 302 -26.48 8.56 18.68
C HIS A 302 -27.59 8.23 19.69
N THR A 303 -28.60 7.47 19.27
CA THR A 303 -29.78 7.14 20.09
C THR A 303 -29.61 5.87 20.93
N GLY A 304 -28.58 5.06 20.62
CA GLY A 304 -28.22 3.87 21.38
C GLY A 304 -27.71 4.16 22.79
N LYS A 305 -27.69 3.12 23.64
CA LYS A 305 -27.11 3.20 25.00
C LYS A 305 -25.62 3.53 24.92
N VAL A 306 -25.26 4.75 25.30
CA VAL A 306 -23.86 5.19 25.41
C VAL A 306 -23.18 4.43 26.54
N VAL A 307 -22.07 3.77 26.23
CA VAL A 307 -21.19 3.08 27.17
C VAL A 307 -19.92 3.91 27.29
N ASP A 308 -19.48 4.21 28.51
CA ASP A 308 -18.25 4.98 28.72
C ASP A 308 -17.08 4.06 29.02
N PHE A 309 -16.11 4.02 28.12
CA PHE A 309 -14.89 3.23 28.26
C PHE A 309 -13.74 3.98 28.96
N GLY A 310 -14.02 5.11 29.61
CA GLY A 310 -13.03 5.86 30.41
C GLY A 310 -11.97 6.57 29.57
N GLY A 311 -12.27 6.85 28.31
CA GLY A 311 -11.39 7.43 27.31
C GLY A 311 -11.32 8.96 27.30
N GLN A 312 -10.59 9.49 26.33
CA GLN A 312 -10.42 10.93 26.06
C GLN A 312 -11.01 11.28 24.68
N PRO A 313 -11.30 12.55 24.39
CA PRO A 313 -11.74 12.97 23.05
C PRO A 313 -10.75 12.53 21.97
N SER A 314 -11.24 11.98 20.85
CA SER A 314 -10.41 11.49 19.75
C SER A 314 -9.51 12.59 19.16
N ALA A 315 -10.05 13.81 19.06
CA ALA A 315 -9.32 14.99 18.58
C ALA A 315 -8.13 15.37 19.46
N SER A 316 -8.12 14.98 20.73
CA SER A 316 -6.99 15.19 21.65
C SER A 316 -6.05 13.98 21.76
N SER A 317 -6.36 12.87 21.10
CA SER A 317 -5.57 11.65 21.16
C SER A 317 -4.54 11.62 20.04
N ASN A 318 -3.26 11.44 20.41
CA ASN A 318 -2.19 11.20 19.45
C ASN A 318 -2.20 9.71 19.08
N TRP A 319 -2.77 9.37 17.94
CA TRP A 319 -2.77 8.00 17.45
C TRP A 319 -1.38 7.65 16.89
N THR A 320 -0.69 6.72 17.55
CA THR A 320 0.68 6.29 17.18
C THR A 320 0.76 4.83 16.75
N LEU A 321 -0.36 4.09 16.80
CA LEU A 321 -0.44 2.65 16.50
C LEU A 321 0.13 2.28 15.13
N GLY A 322 -0.05 3.16 14.14
CA GLY A 322 0.52 2.95 12.83
C GLY A 322 2.05 2.94 12.82
N GLN A 323 2.70 3.75 13.65
CA GLN A 323 4.16 3.82 13.71
C GLN A 323 4.80 2.50 14.15
N ALA A 324 4.02 1.61 14.77
CA ALA A 324 4.48 0.27 15.12
C ALA A 324 4.51 -0.72 13.93
N ILE A 325 3.94 -0.38 12.77
CA ILE A 325 3.91 -1.25 11.59
C ILE A 325 5.04 -0.86 10.64
N VAL A 326 6.15 -1.59 10.71
CA VAL A 326 7.24 -1.47 9.73
C VAL A 326 6.79 -2.08 8.39
N PRO A 327 6.75 -1.32 7.29
CA PRO A 327 6.40 -1.86 5.99
C PRO A 327 7.35 -2.98 5.57
N LYS A 328 6.84 -4.01 4.90
CA LYS A 328 7.67 -5.10 4.38
C LYS A 328 8.74 -4.57 3.42
N SER A 329 9.97 -5.02 3.62
CA SER A 329 11.12 -4.70 2.76
C SER A 329 11.18 -5.48 1.44
N GLY A 330 10.26 -6.44 1.19
CA GLY A 330 10.40 -7.41 0.10
C GLY A 330 9.18 -7.60 -0.81
N GLY A 331 9.46 -7.84 -2.11
CA GLY A 331 8.53 -8.38 -3.12
C GLY A 331 8.45 -7.51 -4.37
N PHE A 332 7.93 -6.29 -4.22
CA PHE A 332 7.93 -5.25 -5.25
C PHE A 332 8.21 -3.90 -4.59
N ALA A 333 9.42 -3.39 -4.73
CA ALA A 333 9.76 -2.09 -4.16
C ALA A 333 9.27 -0.98 -5.11
N VAL A 334 8.03 -0.53 -4.92
CA VAL A 334 7.52 0.72 -5.54
C VAL A 334 7.76 1.93 -4.64
N ILE A 335 8.22 1.70 -3.42
CA ILE A 335 8.55 2.73 -2.46
C ILE A 335 10.05 2.66 -2.24
N SER A 336 10.77 3.74 -2.48
CA SER A 336 12.12 3.86 -1.95
C SER A 336 12.05 3.69 -0.43
N SER A 337 12.95 2.88 0.13
CA SER A 337 13.01 2.57 1.57
C SER A 337 13.00 3.81 2.47
N ALA A 338 13.40 4.98 1.93
CA ALA A 338 13.41 6.27 2.60
C ALA A 338 12.01 6.82 2.99
N TYR A 339 10.91 6.40 2.34
CA TYR A 339 9.55 6.89 2.67
C TYR A 339 8.79 6.02 3.66
N ALA A 340 9.30 4.85 4.04
CA ALA A 340 8.57 3.86 4.83
C ALA A 340 8.46 4.20 6.34
N ALA A 341 9.35 5.04 6.87
CA ALA A 341 9.47 5.26 8.32
C ALA A 341 8.50 6.33 8.87
N ASP A 342 8.04 7.28 8.05
CA ASP A 342 7.34 8.50 8.51
C ASP A 342 5.94 8.69 7.91
N ILE A 343 5.34 7.65 7.33
CA ILE A 343 4.01 7.77 6.73
C ILE A 343 2.98 8.13 7.81
N PRO A 344 2.32 9.30 7.74
CA PRO A 344 1.25 9.64 8.66
C PRO A 344 0.09 8.68 8.41
N MET A 345 -0.09 7.71 9.30
CA MET A 345 -1.15 6.72 9.17
C MET A 345 -2.40 7.21 9.90
N SER A 346 -3.55 7.11 9.24
CA SER A 346 -4.82 7.54 9.83
C SER A 346 -5.38 6.49 10.77
N SER A 347 -6.00 6.92 11.87
CA SER A 347 -6.77 6.08 12.79
C SER A 347 -8.07 5.58 12.16
N CYS A 348 -8.70 4.56 12.76
CA CYS A 348 -9.93 3.98 12.23
C CYS A 348 -11.12 4.96 12.15
N ASP A 349 -11.18 5.99 12.99
CA ASP A 349 -12.24 7.03 12.95
C ASP A 349 -12.08 8.02 11.80
N ASN A 350 -10.90 8.06 11.18
CA ASN A 350 -10.60 8.81 9.95
C ASN A 350 -10.51 7.89 8.72
N ASP A 351 -11.08 6.69 8.81
CA ASP A 351 -11.06 5.70 7.72
C ASP A 351 -12.43 5.02 7.57
N LYS A 352 -12.60 4.22 6.51
CA LYS A 352 -13.79 3.41 6.27
C LYS A 352 -13.39 1.97 5.95
N PRO A 353 -14.33 1.01 6.06
CA PRO A 353 -14.10 -0.34 5.58
C PRO A 353 -13.60 -0.34 4.13
N ARG A 354 -12.50 -1.06 3.89
CA ARG A 354 -11.89 -1.17 2.57
C ARG A 354 -12.28 -2.50 1.94
N GLN A 355 -12.60 -2.46 0.65
CA GLN A 355 -12.93 -3.65 -0.12
C GLN A 355 -12.20 -3.61 -1.46
N SER A 356 -11.43 -4.66 -1.73
CA SER A 356 -10.79 -4.91 -3.01
C SER A 356 -11.34 -6.21 -3.57
N GLY A 357 -11.58 -6.25 -4.88
CA GLY A 357 -12.09 -7.44 -5.57
C GLY A 357 -11.01 -8.48 -5.81
N GLU A 358 -11.44 -9.66 -6.25
CA GLU A 358 -10.55 -10.67 -6.81
C GLU A 358 -9.96 -10.18 -8.14
N VAL A 359 -8.86 -10.82 -8.55
CA VAL A 359 -8.26 -10.60 -9.86
C VAL A 359 -8.80 -11.66 -10.80
N PHE A 360 -9.34 -11.26 -11.95
CA PHE A 360 -9.91 -12.17 -12.94
C PHE A 360 -9.08 -12.17 -14.21
N ASN A 361 -8.87 -13.34 -14.80
CA ASN A 361 -8.36 -13.45 -16.15
C ASN A 361 -9.46 -13.13 -17.16
N LEU A 362 -9.16 -12.32 -18.17
CA LEU A 362 -10.16 -11.81 -19.10
C LEU A 362 -10.68 -12.89 -20.06
N ALA A 363 -9.82 -13.80 -20.53
CA ALA A 363 -10.20 -14.88 -21.44
C ALA A 363 -11.03 -15.97 -20.76
N SER A 364 -10.56 -16.47 -19.63
CA SER A 364 -11.17 -17.61 -18.93
C SER A 364 -12.27 -17.20 -17.94
N GLY A 365 -12.28 -15.96 -17.47
CA GLY A 365 -13.13 -15.50 -16.37
C GLY A 365 -12.76 -16.10 -15.01
N GLN A 366 -11.69 -16.91 -14.94
CA GLN A 366 -11.23 -17.54 -13.70
C GLN A 366 -10.51 -16.52 -12.83
N THR A 367 -10.60 -16.73 -11.51
CA THR A 367 -9.84 -15.96 -10.54
C THR A 367 -8.36 -16.33 -10.61
N LEU A 368 -7.49 -15.33 -10.48
CA LEU A 368 -6.08 -15.57 -10.25
C LEU A 368 -5.92 -16.12 -8.84
N GLU A 369 -5.47 -17.36 -8.72
CA GLU A 369 -5.10 -17.94 -7.43
C GLU A 369 -3.91 -17.18 -6.84
N THR A 370 -4.20 -16.32 -5.87
CA THR A 370 -3.18 -15.52 -5.17
C THR A 370 -2.69 -16.18 -3.89
N ARG A 371 -3.45 -17.14 -3.36
CA ARG A 371 -3.13 -17.89 -2.15
C ARG A 371 -2.20 -19.06 -2.48
N GLN A 372 -1.06 -19.11 -1.82
CA GLN A 372 -0.19 -20.28 -1.82
C GLN A 372 -0.58 -21.27 -0.72
N THR A 373 -1.14 -20.77 0.38
CA THR A 373 -1.56 -21.57 1.54
C THR A 373 -2.88 -21.07 2.13
N THR A 374 -3.57 -21.94 2.85
CA THR A 374 -4.71 -21.59 3.71
C THR A 374 -4.31 -21.56 5.19
N ASP A 375 -3.00 -21.55 5.46
CA ASP A 375 -2.46 -21.54 6.80
C ASP A 375 -2.76 -20.21 7.48
N TYR A 376 -3.08 -20.28 8.77
CA TYR A 376 -3.26 -19.10 9.60
C TYR A 376 -1.93 -18.65 10.20
N LEU A 377 -1.82 -17.34 10.47
CA LEU A 377 -0.77 -16.86 11.36
C LEU A 377 -0.84 -17.65 12.68
N PRO A 378 0.30 -18.07 13.26
CA PRO A 378 0.32 -18.84 14.49
C PRO A 378 -0.55 -18.18 15.57
N GLY A 379 -1.56 -18.90 16.07
CA GLY A 379 -2.44 -18.38 17.11
C GLY A 379 -3.55 -17.43 16.65
N TYR A 380 -3.82 -17.31 15.35
CA TYR A 380 -4.88 -16.47 14.77
C TYR A 380 -5.93 -17.25 13.97
N ASN A 381 -6.09 -18.56 14.22
CA ASN A 381 -7.19 -19.34 13.63
C ASN A 381 -8.40 -19.36 14.57
N ASN A 382 -9.46 -18.62 14.22
CA ASN A 382 -10.73 -18.59 14.96
C ASN A 382 -10.62 -18.23 16.44
N ARG A 383 -9.72 -17.32 16.79
CA ARG A 383 -9.46 -17.01 18.20
C ARG A 383 -10.33 -15.89 18.72
N VAL A 384 -10.68 -16.00 19.99
CA VAL A 384 -11.40 -14.96 20.72
C VAL A 384 -10.38 -14.09 21.44
N TRP A 385 -10.59 -12.79 21.38
CA TRP A 385 -9.69 -11.78 21.96
C TRP A 385 -10.51 -10.83 22.80
N ALA A 386 -10.14 -10.64 24.06
CA ALA A 386 -10.95 -9.85 24.98
C ALA A 386 -10.12 -9.00 25.95
N GLN A 387 -10.72 -7.91 26.40
CA GLN A 387 -10.20 -7.09 27.49
C GLN A 387 -11.35 -6.49 28.28
N THR A 388 -11.16 -6.28 29.57
CA THR A 388 -12.05 -5.41 30.34
C THR A 388 -11.53 -3.97 30.25
N VAL A 389 -12.34 -3.05 29.73
CA VAL A 389 -12.04 -1.62 29.59
C VAL A 389 -13.05 -0.83 30.42
N ASN A 390 -12.56 -0.07 31.40
CA ASN A 390 -13.40 0.67 32.36
C ASN A 390 -14.52 -0.18 33.01
N GLY A 391 -14.21 -1.44 33.36
CA GLY A 391 -15.18 -2.37 33.95
C GLY A 391 -16.14 -3.07 32.98
N HIS A 392 -16.06 -2.77 31.67
CA HIS A 392 -16.84 -3.39 30.61
C HIS A 392 -16.01 -4.42 29.84
N LEU A 393 -16.53 -5.62 29.61
CA LEU A 393 -15.83 -6.62 28.80
C LEU A 393 -16.07 -6.34 27.32
N VAL A 394 -15.00 -6.16 26.56
CA VAL A 394 -15.04 -6.03 25.09
C VAL A 394 -14.36 -7.25 24.48
N THR A 395 -15.00 -7.86 23.48
CA THR A 395 -14.52 -9.07 22.82
C THR A 395 -14.60 -8.97 21.31
N ILE A 396 -13.55 -9.39 20.60
CA ILE A 396 -13.50 -9.59 19.15
C ILE A 396 -13.55 -11.10 18.89
N SER A 397 -14.49 -11.57 18.07
CA SER A 397 -14.60 -12.98 17.71
C SER A 397 -15.22 -13.20 16.33
N PRO A 398 -14.70 -14.11 15.50
CA PRO A 398 -13.35 -14.66 15.57
C PRO A 398 -12.33 -13.66 15.02
N VAL A 399 -11.11 -13.63 15.58
CA VAL A 399 -9.92 -13.12 14.89
C VAL A 399 -9.36 -14.26 14.06
N SER A 400 -9.39 -14.11 12.73
CA SER A 400 -8.99 -15.11 11.74
C SER A 400 -8.08 -14.49 10.67
N ILE A 401 -6.76 -14.68 10.79
CA ILE A 401 -5.76 -14.05 9.92
C ILE A 401 -4.91 -15.13 9.23
N LEU A 402 -4.93 -15.16 7.89
CA LEU A 402 -4.11 -16.04 7.07
C LEU A 402 -2.65 -15.60 7.08
N ARG A 403 -1.70 -16.52 6.86
CA ARG A 403 -0.28 -16.19 6.64
C ARG A 403 -0.10 -15.40 5.36
N ASP A 404 -0.85 -15.76 4.33
CA ASP A 404 -0.78 -15.13 3.02
C ASP A 404 -1.37 -13.72 3.06
N ALA A 405 -0.49 -12.74 2.86
CA ALA A 405 -0.79 -11.30 2.88
C ALA A 405 -1.47 -10.80 4.18
N ALA A 406 -1.39 -11.55 5.29
CA ALA A 406 -2.17 -11.29 6.51
C ALA A 406 -3.68 -11.12 6.28
N THR A 407 -4.26 -11.87 5.33
CA THR A 407 -5.67 -11.67 4.92
C THR A 407 -6.66 -12.08 6.02
N VAL A 408 -7.72 -11.28 6.20
CA VAL A 408 -8.86 -11.67 7.04
C VAL A 408 -9.67 -12.78 6.36
N ASP A 409 -9.70 -13.96 6.98
CA ASP A 409 -10.46 -15.11 6.47
C ASP A 409 -11.95 -15.04 6.86
N ARG A 410 -12.22 -14.69 8.13
CA ARG A 410 -13.58 -14.56 8.66
C ARG A 410 -13.77 -13.20 9.32
N GLN A 411 -14.83 -12.53 8.92
CA GLN A 411 -15.21 -11.23 9.47
C GLN A 411 -15.67 -11.39 10.93
N PRO A 412 -15.19 -10.54 11.85
CA PRO A 412 -15.53 -10.67 13.26
C PRO A 412 -16.91 -10.06 13.57
N PHE A 413 -17.43 -10.42 14.72
CA PHE A 413 -18.39 -9.63 15.47
C PHE A 413 -17.73 -9.13 16.76
N ILE A 414 -18.27 -8.04 17.28
CA ILE A 414 -17.88 -7.44 18.55
C ILE A 414 -18.95 -7.73 19.60
N GLN A 415 -18.51 -8.05 20.80
CA GLN A 415 -19.36 -8.19 21.97
C GLN A 415 -18.94 -7.22 23.06
N VAL A 416 -19.91 -6.54 23.67
CA VAL A 416 -19.70 -5.65 24.82
C VAL A 416 -20.61 -6.12 25.95
N VAL A 417 -20.02 -6.51 27.08
CA VAL A 417 -20.76 -6.77 28.32
C VAL A 417 -20.54 -5.61 29.28
N GLN A 418 -21.61 -4.85 29.51
CA GLN A 418 -21.57 -3.70 30.42
C GLN A 418 -21.47 -4.18 31.88
N ASP A 419 -20.80 -3.40 32.72
CA ASP A 419 -20.55 -3.66 34.14
C ASP A 419 -20.06 -5.08 34.46
N TYR A 420 -19.26 -5.67 33.56
CA TYR A 420 -18.72 -7.01 33.72
C TYR A 420 -17.90 -7.17 35.01
N ALA A 421 -17.11 -6.16 35.38
CA ALA A 421 -16.35 -6.18 36.62
C ALA A 421 -17.24 -6.23 37.88
N GLN A 422 -18.50 -5.77 37.78
CA GLN A 422 -19.48 -5.79 38.87
C GLN A 422 -20.32 -7.08 38.90
N GLY A 423 -19.95 -8.10 38.11
CA GLY A 423 -20.66 -9.38 38.04
C GLY A 423 -21.84 -9.39 37.06
N ASN A 424 -22.10 -8.29 36.33
CA ASN A 424 -23.14 -8.29 35.30
C ASN A 424 -22.70 -9.16 34.11
N ARG A 425 -23.56 -10.11 33.72
CA ARG A 425 -23.35 -10.99 32.55
C ARG A 425 -24.48 -10.91 31.53
N LYS A 426 -25.57 -10.19 31.85
CA LYS A 426 -26.79 -10.14 31.05
C LYS A 426 -26.85 -8.94 30.09
N SER A 427 -26.08 -7.89 30.36
CA SER A 427 -26.02 -6.68 29.53
C SER A 427 -25.05 -6.84 28.35
N LEU A 428 -25.30 -7.85 27.51
CA LEU A 428 -24.50 -8.16 26.33
C LEU A 428 -25.09 -7.47 25.10
N VAL A 429 -24.27 -6.67 24.42
CA VAL A 429 -24.55 -6.16 23.07
C VAL A 429 -23.62 -6.85 22.10
N LYS A 430 -24.17 -7.40 21.01
CA LYS A 430 -23.42 -8.01 19.91
C LYS A 430 -23.63 -7.20 18.64
N ALA A 431 -22.55 -6.88 17.93
CA ALA A 431 -22.59 -6.12 16.69
C ALA A 431 -21.67 -6.75 15.65
N ASP A 432 -22.16 -6.93 14.43
CA ASP A 432 -21.34 -7.40 13.32
C ASP A 432 -20.34 -6.33 12.90
N ALA A 433 -19.17 -6.75 12.44
CA ALA A 433 -18.11 -5.85 12.03
C ALA A 433 -17.47 -6.24 10.71
N ILE A 434 -16.67 -5.32 10.17
CA ILE A 434 -15.76 -5.55 9.04
C ILE A 434 -14.35 -5.29 9.53
N ALA A 435 -13.46 -6.26 9.35
CA ALA A 435 -12.05 -6.13 9.63
C ALA A 435 -11.23 -6.00 8.34
N ASN A 436 -10.28 -5.08 8.37
CA ASN A 436 -9.20 -4.94 7.40
C ASN A 436 -7.86 -5.16 8.11
N THR A 437 -6.90 -5.72 7.39
CA THR A 437 -5.54 -5.94 7.88
C THR A 437 -4.53 -5.15 7.08
N TYR A 438 -3.46 -4.72 7.73
CA TYR A 438 -2.32 -4.10 7.08
C TYR A 438 -1.06 -4.76 7.59
N GLU A 439 -0.34 -5.42 6.69
CA GLU A 439 0.75 -6.32 7.03
C GLU A 439 2.08 -5.58 7.05
N GLY A 440 2.69 -5.52 8.23
CA GLY A 440 4.09 -5.17 8.39
C GLY A 440 5.01 -6.39 8.36
N GLU A 441 6.29 -6.13 8.59
CA GLU A 441 7.33 -7.15 8.66
C GLU A 441 7.05 -8.19 9.76
N ASP A 442 6.90 -7.73 11.01
CA ASP A 442 6.70 -8.55 12.21
C ASP A 442 5.30 -8.41 12.84
N ARG A 443 4.53 -7.42 12.41
CA ARG A 443 3.23 -7.05 12.98
C ARG A 443 2.13 -6.91 11.92
N VAL A 444 0.89 -6.95 12.38
CA VAL A 444 -0.31 -6.70 11.56
C VAL A 444 -1.19 -5.71 12.30
N LEU A 445 -1.55 -4.60 11.65
CA LEU A 445 -2.63 -3.75 12.13
C LEU A 445 -3.96 -4.41 11.73
N TYR A 446 -4.78 -4.74 12.72
CA TYR A 446 -6.12 -5.28 12.57
C TYR A 446 -7.13 -4.19 12.92
N ARG A 447 -7.71 -3.59 11.88
CA ARG A 447 -8.66 -2.49 11.97
C ARG A 447 -10.07 -3.01 11.82
N VAL A 448 -10.94 -2.72 12.78
CA VAL A 448 -12.32 -3.23 12.82
C VAL A 448 -13.31 -2.09 12.83
N PHE A 449 -14.31 -2.15 11.95
CA PHE A 449 -15.41 -1.19 11.84
C PHE A 449 -16.73 -1.87 12.16
N LEU A 450 -17.51 -1.31 13.08
CA LEU A 450 -18.82 -1.85 13.40
C LEU A 450 -19.83 -1.45 12.31
N LYS A 451 -20.69 -2.40 11.91
CA LYS A 451 -21.69 -2.15 10.85
C LYS A 451 -22.88 -1.36 11.36
N ASP A 452 -23.24 -1.55 12.62
CA ASP A 452 -24.36 -0.87 13.26
C ASP A 452 -23.90 0.49 13.83
N PRO A 453 -24.38 1.62 13.30
CA PRO A 453 -24.04 2.95 13.81
C PRO A 453 -24.59 3.23 15.22
N GLN A 454 -25.45 2.36 15.77
CA GLN A 454 -25.96 2.45 17.14
C GLN A 454 -25.22 1.52 18.12
N ALA A 455 -24.20 0.80 17.65
CA ALA A 455 -23.40 -0.05 18.52
C ALA A 455 -22.62 0.78 19.57
N PRO A 456 -22.25 0.20 20.72
CA PRO A 456 -21.48 0.91 21.75
C PRO A 456 -20.10 1.39 21.30
N LEU A 457 -19.58 0.86 20.19
CA LEU A 457 -18.28 1.19 19.61
C LEU A 457 -18.49 1.58 18.13
N SER A 458 -17.65 2.47 17.62
CA SER A 458 -17.64 2.83 16.19
C SER A 458 -16.62 1.97 15.43
N CYS A 459 -15.40 1.91 15.95
CA CYS A 459 -14.30 1.14 15.37
C CYS A 459 -13.23 0.85 16.43
N MET A 460 -12.24 0.03 16.07
CA MET A 460 -11.05 -0.21 16.88
C MET A 460 -9.85 -0.56 16.00
N ASP A 461 -8.66 -0.26 16.49
CA ASP A 461 -7.39 -0.65 15.92
C ASP A 461 -6.64 -1.51 16.92
N VAL A 462 -6.17 -2.69 16.49
CA VAL A 462 -5.36 -3.59 17.33
C VAL A 462 -4.11 -3.98 16.54
N VAL A 463 -2.93 -3.83 17.15
CA VAL A 463 -1.67 -4.27 16.56
C VAL A 463 -1.33 -5.65 17.09
N PHE A 464 -1.25 -6.63 16.19
CA PHE A 464 -0.96 -8.02 16.49
C PHE A 464 0.47 -8.38 16.07
N SER A 465 1.18 -9.16 16.91
CA SER A 465 2.46 -9.77 16.55
C SER A 465 2.25 -11.02 15.70
N LYS A 466 2.94 -11.13 14.56
CA LYS A 466 2.85 -12.30 13.67
C LYS A 466 3.45 -13.56 14.29
N GLY A 467 4.40 -13.43 15.22
CA GLY A 467 5.17 -14.55 15.78
C GLY A 467 4.66 -15.05 17.14
N SER A 468 4.22 -14.15 18.03
CA SER A 468 3.89 -14.50 19.41
C SER A 468 2.40 -14.67 19.70
N ALA A 469 1.53 -14.35 18.73
CA ALA A 469 0.08 -14.34 18.92
C ALA A 469 -0.36 -13.43 20.08
N GLN A 470 0.18 -12.21 20.13
CA GLN A 470 -0.11 -11.20 21.15
C GLN A 470 -0.62 -9.90 20.51
N ALA A 471 -1.50 -9.18 21.21
CA ALA A 471 -1.78 -7.78 20.93
C ALA A 471 -0.70 -6.95 21.63
N THR A 472 0.02 -6.14 20.89
CA THR A 472 1.09 -5.28 21.43
C THR A 472 0.59 -3.89 21.77
N ASP A 473 -0.45 -3.44 21.09
CA ASP A 473 -1.06 -2.13 21.25
C ASP A 473 -2.50 -2.16 20.69
N GLY A 474 -3.33 -1.22 21.09
CA GLY A 474 -4.65 -1.05 20.51
C GLY A 474 -5.50 0.03 21.17
N VAL A 475 -6.51 0.46 20.43
CA VAL A 475 -7.45 1.50 20.83
C VAL A 475 -8.84 1.16 20.32
N LEU A 476 -9.86 1.46 21.12
CA LEU A 476 -11.25 1.46 20.67
C LEU A 476 -11.75 2.90 20.56
N VAL A 477 -12.63 3.14 19.59
CA VAL A 477 -13.30 4.41 19.37
C VAL A 477 -14.79 4.23 19.62
N TYR A 478 -15.38 5.14 20.38
CA TYR A 478 -16.78 5.09 20.77
C TYR A 478 -17.43 6.47 20.82
N PRO A 479 -18.72 6.58 20.49
CA PRO A 479 -19.44 7.84 20.54
C PRO A 479 -19.94 8.15 21.96
N LYS A 480 -19.85 9.41 22.40
CA LYS A 480 -20.60 9.92 23.57
C LYS A 480 -21.91 10.59 23.17
N ARG A 481 -22.76 10.89 24.16
CA ARG A 481 -24.13 11.44 23.95
C ARG A 481 -24.20 12.73 23.13
N ASN A 482 -23.11 13.49 23.05
CA ASN A 482 -22.98 14.71 22.27
C ASN A 482 -22.54 14.47 20.80
N GLY A 483 -22.35 13.21 20.38
CA GLY A 483 -21.84 12.85 19.06
C GLY A 483 -20.32 12.98 18.92
N GLU A 484 -19.61 13.36 19.98
CA GLU A 484 -18.16 13.42 20.01
C GLU A 484 -17.56 12.02 20.12
N ALA A 485 -16.52 11.74 19.33
CA ALA A 485 -15.79 10.49 19.35
C ALA A 485 -14.76 10.50 20.49
N TYR A 486 -14.72 9.42 21.27
CA TYR A 486 -13.76 9.20 22.35
C TYR A 486 -12.93 7.96 22.03
N THR A 487 -11.71 7.93 22.54
CA THR A 487 -10.76 6.82 22.39
C THR A 487 -10.32 6.30 23.74
N ALA A 488 -10.26 4.97 23.88
CA ALA A 488 -9.75 4.29 25.07
C ALA A 488 -8.79 3.17 24.67
N SER A 489 -7.75 2.93 25.48
CA SER A 489 -6.79 1.85 25.23
C SER A 489 -7.51 0.50 25.23
N PHE A 490 -7.19 -0.31 24.22
CA PHE A 490 -7.74 -1.64 24.04
C PHE A 490 -6.65 -2.60 23.52
N VAL A 491 -5.95 -3.27 24.44
CA VAL A 491 -4.93 -4.28 24.16
C VAL A 491 -5.49 -5.64 24.59
N PRO A 492 -6.26 -6.32 23.74
CA PRO A 492 -6.93 -7.55 24.12
C PRO A 492 -5.96 -8.71 24.30
N VAL A 493 -6.28 -9.60 25.21
CA VAL A 493 -5.60 -10.88 25.37
C VAL A 493 -6.39 -11.98 24.68
N ARG A 494 -5.67 -12.93 24.09
CA ARG A 494 -6.26 -14.13 23.53
C ARG A 494 -6.87 -14.96 24.67
N THR A 495 -8.16 -15.28 24.57
CA THR A 495 -8.90 -16.05 25.56
C THR A 495 -8.96 -17.54 25.24
#